data_AF-A0A497KYK6-F1
#
_entry.id   AF-A0A497KYK6-F1
#
_cell.length_a   1.000
_cell.length_b   1.000
_cell.length_c   1.000
_cell.angle_alpha   90.00
_cell.angle_beta   90.00
_cell.angle_gamma   90.00
#
_symmetry.space_group_name_H-M   'P 1'
#
loop_
_entity.id
_entity.type
_entity.pdbx_description
1 polymer ?
#
loop_
_entity_poly.entity_id
_entity_poly.type
_entity_poly.pdbx_seq_one_letter_code
_entity_poly.pdbx_strand_id
1 'polypeptide(L)'
;MAKVYAMFIVSRDGIPLFTRNLAGGKIHPDLVTSFLTAMGSFMSEISPTSAPALRRVEAQGFTIMIEAGEQVFGALLVDKEDTMAREYLRAMVVEFERMFGDRLSSWDGDVSLFETFGGICDRMMSIIAIGPYHIPRLGSGGLSDRIVVPRDLWSVLRLVDGRRTVAEIADEAGIDVGEAIRRLRRLAEEGLVDVPITEPVEKVARAYLEAFNSYLSLLRELVGASIAASGLRKAVSKWDLGWLAESPGPGVEARELNRLAWLHTPGEVSDMFRSFLEALHDAFRPLLGALAGDLRARVEAEMEEEHGEELRRLGAWGR
;
A
#
# COMPACT_ATOMS: atom_id res chain seq x y z
N MET A 1 -1.43 16.01 -1.64
CA MET A 1 -1.20 15.09 -0.51
C MET A 1 -0.97 15.93 0.73
N ALA A 2 -1.71 15.63 1.79
CA ALA A 2 -1.60 16.27 3.08
C ALA A 2 -0.18 16.14 3.63
N LYS A 3 0.36 17.23 4.16
CA LYS A 3 1.60 17.18 4.89
C LYS A 3 1.34 16.53 6.23
N VAL A 4 1.84 15.30 6.38
CA VAL A 4 1.79 14.58 7.65
C VAL A 4 2.84 15.13 8.60
N TYR A 5 2.40 15.54 9.78
CA TYR A 5 3.27 16.10 10.79
C TYR A 5 3.63 15.11 11.89
N ALA A 6 2.67 14.31 12.34
CA ALA A 6 2.89 13.26 13.33
C ALA A 6 1.83 12.16 13.25
N MET A 7 2.20 10.96 13.69
CA MET A 7 1.34 9.79 13.78
C MET A 7 1.36 9.26 15.22
N PHE A 8 0.18 8.89 15.72
CA PHE A 8 -0.01 8.34 17.05
C PHE A 8 -0.85 7.06 16.95
N ILE A 9 -0.49 6.05 17.73
CA ILE A 9 -1.37 4.92 18.05
C ILE A 9 -1.60 4.95 19.55
N VAL A 10 -2.87 4.91 19.95
CA VAL A 10 -3.30 5.08 21.33
C VAL A 10 -4.22 3.92 21.70
N SER A 11 -4.05 3.36 22.90
CA SER A 11 -4.98 2.34 23.42
C SER A 11 -6.37 2.93 23.63
N ARG A 12 -7.39 2.07 23.77
CA ARG A 12 -8.75 2.53 24.14
C ARG A 12 -8.79 3.32 25.46
N ASP A 13 -7.86 3.06 26.37
CA ASP A 13 -7.72 3.77 27.65
C ASP A 13 -6.97 5.10 27.53
N GLY A 14 -6.61 5.52 26.31
CA GLY A 14 -5.95 6.80 26.06
C GLY A 14 -4.45 6.80 26.32
N ILE A 15 -3.81 5.62 26.42
CA ILE A 15 -2.36 5.48 26.64
C ILE A 15 -1.65 5.48 25.28
N PRO A 16 -0.64 6.36 25.05
CA PRO A 16 0.12 6.35 23.81
C PRO A 16 0.95 5.07 23.72
N LEU A 17 0.68 4.24 22.71
CA LEU A 17 1.44 3.02 22.45
C LEU A 17 2.60 3.27 21.48
N PHE A 18 2.38 4.16 20.51
CA PHE A 18 3.39 4.52 19.51
C PHE A 18 3.24 5.97 19.10
N THR A 19 4.37 6.65 18.86
CA THR A 19 4.41 7.99 18.31
C THR A 19 5.54 8.12 17.27
N ARG A 20 5.21 8.72 16.13
CA ARG A 20 6.19 9.09 15.10
C ARG A 20 6.06 10.58 14.78
N ASN A 21 7.12 11.35 15.05
CA ASN A 21 7.18 12.77 14.71
C ASN A 21 7.90 12.95 13.37
N LEU A 22 7.23 13.59 12.40
CA LEU A 22 7.71 13.77 11.03
C LEU A 22 8.02 15.24 10.73
N ALA A 23 7.64 16.15 11.63
CA ALA A 23 7.80 17.60 11.46
C ALA A 23 9.11 18.16 12.06
N GLY A 24 10.11 17.31 12.34
CA GLY A 24 11.43 17.74 12.83
C GLY A 24 11.40 18.44 14.20
N GLY A 25 10.51 18.01 15.10
CA GLY A 25 10.48 18.49 16.50
C GLY A 25 9.59 19.71 16.78
N LYS A 26 8.84 20.22 15.80
CA LYS A 26 7.88 21.33 16.01
C LYS A 26 6.58 20.92 16.73
N ILE A 27 6.35 19.62 16.88
CA ILE A 27 5.20 19.06 17.60
C ILE A 27 5.71 18.41 18.86
N HIS A 28 5.14 18.79 20.00
CA HIS A 28 5.38 18.14 21.29
C HIS A 28 4.44 16.93 21.42
N PRO A 29 4.96 15.69 21.38
CA PRO A 29 4.16 14.47 21.51
C PRO A 29 3.25 14.50 22.74
N ASP A 30 3.81 14.91 23.89
CA ASP A 30 3.09 14.95 25.16
C ASP A 30 1.86 15.86 25.13
N LEU A 31 1.93 16.99 24.41
CA LEU A 31 0.79 17.89 24.26
C LEU A 31 -0.31 17.26 23.40
N VAL A 32 0.07 16.63 22.28
CA VAL A 32 -0.91 15.96 21.41
C VAL A 32 -1.52 14.77 22.12
N THR A 33 -0.72 13.97 22.81
CA THR A 33 -1.21 12.85 23.61
C THR A 33 -2.13 13.32 24.72
N SER A 34 -1.76 14.33 25.51
CA SER A 34 -2.62 14.85 26.57
C SER A 34 -3.97 15.36 26.03
N PHE A 35 -3.96 16.01 24.86
CA PHE A 35 -5.15 16.41 24.15
C PHE A 35 -5.98 15.21 23.70
N LEU A 36 -5.36 14.21 23.08
CA LEU A 36 -6.05 12.99 22.61
C LEU A 36 -6.65 12.19 23.77
N THR A 37 -5.95 12.06 24.90
CA THR A 37 -6.44 11.41 26.10
C THR A 37 -7.62 12.17 26.70
N ALA A 38 -7.49 13.48 26.91
CA ALA A 38 -8.57 14.31 27.45
C ALA A 38 -9.81 14.28 26.56
N MET A 39 -9.60 14.31 25.24
CA MET A 39 -10.66 14.18 24.25
C MET A 39 -11.30 12.80 24.29
N GLY A 40 -10.53 11.72 24.37
CA GLY A 40 -11.03 10.35 24.51
C GLY A 40 -11.90 10.16 25.76
N SER A 41 -11.46 10.67 26.91
CA SER A 41 -12.26 10.68 28.14
C SER A 41 -13.57 11.45 27.95
N PHE A 42 -13.50 12.66 27.39
CA PHE A 42 -14.69 13.46 27.10
C PHE A 42 -15.67 12.74 26.17
N MET A 43 -15.17 12.08 25.13
CA MET A 43 -15.98 11.28 24.20
C MET A 43 -16.69 10.12 24.89
N SER A 44 -16.00 9.42 25.79
CA SER A 44 -16.55 8.28 26.53
C SER A 44 -17.68 8.68 27.49
N GLU A 45 -17.67 9.93 27.98
CA GLU A 45 -18.69 10.47 28.87
C GLU A 45 -19.96 10.92 28.13
N ILE A 46 -19.83 11.42 26.88
CA ILE A 46 -20.95 11.98 26.11
C ILE A 46 -21.53 11.04 25.07
N SER A 47 -20.81 9.97 24.70
CA SER A 47 -21.26 9.01 23.69
C SER A 47 -22.08 7.88 24.33
N PRO A 48 -23.33 7.63 23.90
CA PRO A 48 -24.12 6.49 24.33
C PRO A 48 -23.62 5.15 23.75
N THR A 49 -22.55 5.14 22.96
CA THR A 49 -22.00 3.96 22.27
C THR A 49 -20.47 3.91 22.41
N SER A 50 -19.92 2.71 22.63
CA SER A 50 -18.50 2.42 22.95
C SER A 50 -17.51 2.57 21.77
N ALA A 51 -17.86 3.34 20.74
CA ALA A 51 -17.02 3.60 19.57
C ALA A 51 -16.54 5.07 19.56
N PRO A 52 -15.34 5.38 19.06
CA PRO A 52 -14.88 6.77 18.94
C PRO A 52 -15.81 7.51 17.98
N ALA A 53 -16.67 8.38 18.51
CA ALA A 53 -17.63 9.14 17.70
C ALA A 53 -16.96 10.28 16.88
N LEU A 54 -15.69 10.60 17.15
CA LEU A 54 -14.95 11.68 16.50
C LEU A 54 -13.98 11.14 15.44
N ARG A 55 -14.23 11.51 14.20
CA ARG A 55 -13.37 11.17 13.05
C ARG A 55 -12.31 12.22 12.75
N ARG A 56 -12.51 13.45 13.22
CA ARG A 56 -11.61 14.58 12.97
C ARG A 56 -11.77 15.73 13.97
N VAL A 57 -10.68 16.44 14.21
CA VAL A 57 -10.63 17.76 14.86
C VAL A 57 -9.94 18.73 13.92
N GLU A 58 -10.60 19.83 13.59
CA GLU A 58 -10.02 20.89 12.77
C GLU A 58 -9.68 22.10 13.64
N ALA A 59 -8.43 22.57 13.53
CA ALA A 59 -7.96 23.80 14.14
C ALA A 59 -7.31 24.68 13.08
N GLN A 60 -7.03 25.96 13.40
CA GLN A 60 -6.36 26.82 12.44
C GLN A 60 -4.95 26.31 12.12
N GLY A 61 -4.75 25.85 10.88
CA GLY A 61 -3.46 25.40 10.36
C GLY A 61 -3.14 23.92 10.53
N PHE A 62 -4.03 23.12 11.12
CA PHE A 62 -3.89 21.67 11.17
C PHE A 62 -5.23 20.93 11.38
N THR A 63 -5.25 19.67 10.96
CA THR A 63 -6.33 18.71 11.21
C THR A 63 -5.77 17.49 11.93
N ILE A 64 -6.44 17.05 12.99
CA ILE A 64 -6.19 15.75 13.61
C ILE A 64 -7.26 14.80 13.07
N MET A 65 -6.83 13.84 12.28
CA MET A 65 -7.68 12.76 11.77
C MET A 65 -7.62 11.59 12.75
N ILE A 66 -8.74 10.94 13.00
CA ILE A 66 -8.84 9.81 13.92
C ILE A 66 -9.45 8.64 13.16
N GLU A 67 -8.88 7.46 13.33
CA GLU A 67 -9.42 6.19 12.84
C GLU A 67 -9.46 5.19 14.00
N ALA A 68 -10.63 4.60 14.21
CA ALA A 68 -10.84 3.57 15.23
C ALA A 68 -10.47 2.19 14.68
N GLY A 69 -9.65 1.45 15.41
CA GLY A 69 -9.43 0.01 15.24
C GLY A 69 -10.28 -0.81 16.21
N GLU A 70 -10.00 -2.10 16.28
CA GLU A 70 -10.65 -3.00 17.25
C GLU A 70 -10.17 -2.77 18.68
N GLN A 71 -8.87 -2.59 18.90
CA GLN A 71 -8.21 -2.48 20.20
C GLN A 71 -7.50 -1.13 20.42
N VAL A 72 -7.19 -0.40 19.34
CA VAL A 72 -6.54 0.92 19.40
C VAL A 72 -7.31 1.95 18.58
N PHE A 73 -6.93 3.21 18.72
CA PHE A 73 -7.24 4.22 17.71
C PHE A 73 -5.96 4.90 17.23
N GLY A 74 -5.91 5.18 15.94
CA GLY A 74 -4.85 5.97 15.34
C GLY A 74 -5.26 7.43 15.28
N ALA A 75 -4.29 8.31 15.46
CA ALA A 75 -4.44 9.73 15.17
C ALA A 75 -3.33 10.22 14.24
N LEU A 76 -3.72 10.93 13.18
CA LEU A 76 -2.81 11.53 12.22
C LEU A 76 -2.96 13.05 12.26
N LEU A 77 -1.87 13.74 12.59
CA LEU A 77 -1.81 15.19 12.56
C LEU A 77 -1.31 15.65 11.19
N VAL A 78 -2.16 16.35 10.44
CA VAL A 78 -1.91 16.81 9.07
C VAL A 78 -2.19 18.31 8.92
N ASP A 79 -1.73 18.93 7.83
CA ASP A 79 -2.08 20.32 7.49
C ASP A 79 -3.53 20.47 7.02
N LYS A 80 -4.02 19.48 6.26
CA LYS A 80 -5.41 19.35 5.81
C LYS A 80 -5.77 17.88 5.62
N GLU A 81 -7.03 17.54 5.80
CA GLU A 81 -7.53 16.21 5.47
C GLU A 81 -7.57 15.98 3.96
N ASP A 82 -7.05 14.84 3.50
CA ASP A 82 -7.29 14.32 2.16
C ASP A 82 -7.51 12.80 2.16
N THR A 83 -7.98 12.26 1.03
CA THR A 83 -8.29 10.83 0.87
C THR A 83 -7.08 9.96 1.19
N MET A 84 -5.89 10.35 0.72
CA MET A 84 -4.67 9.58 0.89
C MET A 84 -4.23 9.50 2.35
N ALA A 85 -4.30 10.62 3.08
CA ALA A 85 -3.99 10.66 4.51
C ALA A 85 -4.96 9.79 5.31
N ARG A 86 -6.23 9.71 4.91
CA ARG A 86 -7.21 8.84 5.59
C ARG A 86 -6.96 7.37 5.32
N GLU A 87 -6.68 7.00 4.09
CA GLU A 87 -6.31 5.64 3.73
C GLU A 87 -5.02 5.20 4.41
N TYR A 88 -4.01 6.08 4.45
CA TYR A 88 -2.77 5.86 5.18
C TYR A 88 -3.01 5.62 6.68
N LEU A 89 -3.78 6.49 7.35
CA LEU A 89 -4.12 6.33 8.77
C LEU A 89 -4.83 5.00 9.03
N ARG A 90 -5.80 4.64 8.18
CA ARG A 90 -6.50 3.35 8.29
C ARG A 90 -5.56 2.17 8.14
N ALA A 91 -4.72 2.18 7.10
CA ALA A 91 -3.76 1.10 6.85
C ALA A 91 -2.79 0.95 8.03
N MET A 92 -2.35 2.06 8.62
CA MET A 92 -1.47 2.07 9.79
C MET A 92 -2.12 1.46 11.03
N VAL A 93 -3.38 1.78 11.32
CA VAL A 93 -4.11 1.20 12.46
C VAL A 93 -4.27 -0.31 12.28
N VAL A 94 -4.69 -0.75 11.10
CA VAL A 94 -4.86 -2.17 10.78
C VAL A 94 -3.52 -2.91 10.92
N GLU A 95 -2.43 -2.35 10.40
CA GLU A 95 -1.12 -3.01 10.48
C GLU A 95 -0.58 -3.08 11.91
N PHE A 96 -0.84 -2.05 12.73
CA PHE A 96 -0.48 -2.09 14.14
C PHE A 96 -1.22 -3.21 14.89
N GLU A 97 -2.54 -3.30 14.71
CA GLU A 97 -3.35 -4.35 15.34
C GLU A 97 -2.97 -5.75 14.84
N ARG A 98 -2.61 -5.89 13.57
CA ARG A 98 -2.11 -7.16 13.04
C ARG A 98 -0.80 -7.59 13.70
N MET A 99 0.11 -6.65 13.97
CA MET A 99 1.41 -6.96 14.58
C MET A 99 1.33 -7.20 16.09
N PHE A 100 0.46 -6.48 16.79
CA PHE A 100 0.47 -6.45 18.25
C PHE A 100 -0.86 -6.82 18.90
N GLY A 101 -1.92 -7.03 18.13
CA GLY A 101 -3.29 -7.27 18.61
C GLY A 101 -3.41 -8.38 19.64
N ASP A 102 -2.73 -9.51 19.43
CA ASP A 102 -2.73 -10.62 20.39
C ASP A 102 -2.09 -10.21 21.72
N ARG A 103 -1.07 -9.35 21.68
CA ARG A 103 -0.31 -8.88 22.85
C ARG A 103 -1.00 -7.75 23.58
N LEU A 104 -1.81 -6.94 22.90
CA LEU A 104 -2.55 -5.83 23.50
C LEU A 104 -3.51 -6.30 24.60
N SER A 105 -4.10 -7.49 24.44
CA SER A 105 -5.01 -8.09 25.43
C SER A 105 -4.36 -8.47 26.77
N SER A 106 -3.03 -8.64 26.78
CA SER A 106 -2.24 -9.08 27.96
C SER A 106 -1.07 -8.14 28.25
N TRP A 107 -1.13 -6.92 27.73
CA TRP A 107 -0.06 -5.94 27.81
C TRP A 107 0.15 -5.46 29.25
N ASP A 108 1.42 -5.43 29.67
CA ASP A 108 1.86 -5.10 31.04
C ASP A 108 2.25 -3.63 31.23
N GLY A 109 2.09 -2.81 30.19
CA GLY A 109 2.45 -1.39 30.20
C GLY A 109 3.81 -1.06 29.57
N ASP A 110 4.58 -2.04 29.09
CA ASP A 110 5.85 -1.79 28.40
C ASP A 110 5.62 -1.33 26.95
N VAL A 111 5.81 -0.04 26.68
CA VAL A 111 5.66 0.55 25.34
C VAL A 111 6.83 0.25 24.40
N SER A 112 7.98 -0.23 24.91
CA SER A 112 9.16 -0.52 24.08
C SER A 112 8.89 -1.62 23.04
N LEU A 113 7.94 -2.50 23.33
CA LEU A 113 7.41 -3.51 22.42
C LEU A 113 7.00 -2.93 21.05
N PHE A 114 6.44 -1.72 21.05
CA PHE A 114 5.86 -1.08 19.87
C PHE A 114 6.87 -0.26 19.07
N GLU A 115 8.09 -0.05 19.56
CA GLU A 115 9.11 0.74 18.84
C GLU A 115 9.47 0.13 17.48
N THR A 116 9.41 -1.20 17.38
CA THR A 116 9.64 -1.96 16.14
C THR A 116 8.67 -1.58 15.02
N PHE A 117 7.49 -1.03 15.35
CA PHE A 117 6.53 -0.51 14.39
C PHE A 117 7.07 0.70 13.61
N GLY A 118 8.07 1.40 14.15
CA GLY A 118 8.70 2.55 13.48
C GLY A 118 9.20 2.22 12.07
N GLY A 119 9.78 1.03 11.86
CA GLY A 119 10.24 0.59 10.55
C GLY A 119 9.11 0.39 9.54
N ILE A 120 7.96 -0.13 10.00
CA ILE A 120 6.76 -0.28 9.17
C ILE A 120 6.16 1.09 8.82
N CYS A 121 6.07 1.99 9.80
CA CYS A 121 5.63 3.37 9.59
C CYS A 121 6.47 4.07 8.52
N ASP A 122 7.80 4.04 8.65
CA ASP A 122 8.71 4.64 7.67
C ASP A 122 8.57 3.99 6.29
N ARG A 123 8.37 2.67 6.26
CA ARG A 123 8.19 1.93 5.02
C ARG A 123 6.92 2.35 4.30
N MET A 124 5.78 2.35 4.99
CA MET A 124 4.49 2.78 4.41
C MET A 124 4.55 4.23 3.94
N MET A 125 5.21 5.10 4.72
CA MET A 125 5.46 6.50 4.31
C MET A 125 6.30 6.62 3.04
N SER A 126 7.30 5.76 2.86
CA SER A 126 8.12 5.76 1.65
C SER A 126 7.31 5.34 0.42
N ILE A 127 6.36 4.41 0.57
CA ILE A 127 5.55 3.89 -0.52
C ILE A 127 4.50 4.90 -0.99
N ILE A 128 3.90 5.67 -0.08
CA ILE A 128 2.94 6.74 -0.43
C ILE A 128 3.58 7.94 -1.13
N ALA A 129 4.91 8.06 -1.08
CA ALA A 129 5.57 9.12 -1.82
C ALA A 129 5.37 8.89 -3.32
N ILE A 130 4.95 9.94 -4.04
CA ILE A 130 4.84 9.89 -5.51
C ILE A 130 6.19 9.46 -6.10
N GLY A 131 6.23 8.22 -6.57
CA GLY A 131 7.34 7.60 -7.29
C GLY A 131 7.14 7.51 -8.81
N PRO A 132 8.19 7.12 -9.56
CA PRO A 132 8.20 7.13 -11.04
C PRO A 132 7.12 6.25 -11.69
N TYR A 133 6.72 5.16 -11.03
CA TYR A 133 5.77 4.17 -11.52
C TYR A 133 4.30 4.54 -11.29
N HIS A 134 4.00 5.59 -10.53
CA HIS A 134 2.62 5.95 -10.24
C HIS A 134 1.93 6.54 -11.47
N ILE A 135 0.62 6.34 -11.57
CA ILE A 135 -0.22 6.78 -12.68
C ILE A 135 -1.13 7.91 -12.19
N PRO A 136 -0.72 9.19 -12.32
CA PRO A 136 -1.58 10.30 -11.90
C PRO A 136 -2.81 10.44 -12.80
N ARG A 137 -3.92 10.86 -12.20
CA ARG A 137 -5.18 11.20 -12.87
C ARG A 137 -5.67 12.59 -12.44
N LEU A 138 -6.52 13.20 -13.24
CA LEU A 138 -7.10 14.49 -12.88
C LEU A 138 -7.92 14.35 -11.60
N GLY A 139 -7.75 15.30 -10.69
CA GLY A 139 -8.42 15.34 -9.41
C GLY A 139 -9.90 15.61 -9.56
N SER A 140 -10.68 15.08 -8.61
CA SER A 140 -12.12 15.34 -8.51
C SER A 140 -12.44 16.68 -7.81
N GLY A 141 -11.41 17.35 -7.27
CA GLY A 141 -11.52 18.60 -6.53
C GLY A 141 -12.08 19.72 -7.38
N GLY A 142 -13.18 20.32 -6.91
CA GLY A 142 -14.01 21.26 -7.64
C GLY A 142 -13.22 22.25 -8.48
N LEU A 143 -13.42 22.16 -9.81
CA LEU A 143 -13.13 23.23 -10.75
C LEU A 143 -13.95 24.45 -10.30
N SER A 144 -13.36 25.31 -9.46
CA SER A 144 -13.81 26.69 -9.41
C SER A 144 -13.61 27.28 -10.81
N ASP A 145 -14.52 28.14 -11.27
CA ASP A 145 -14.57 28.58 -12.67
C ASP A 145 -13.29 29.27 -13.19
N ARG A 146 -12.28 29.53 -12.33
CA ARG A 146 -10.96 30.05 -12.70
C ARG A 146 -9.83 29.52 -11.81
N ILE A 147 -9.26 28.36 -12.15
CA ILE A 147 -7.99 27.91 -11.59
C ILE A 147 -6.84 28.50 -12.44
N VAL A 148 -6.04 29.38 -11.85
CA VAL A 148 -4.82 29.89 -12.49
C VAL A 148 -3.69 28.93 -12.18
N VAL A 149 -3.39 28.01 -13.11
CA VAL A 149 -2.27 27.08 -13.00
C VAL A 149 -0.98 27.77 -13.49
N PRO A 150 0.07 27.90 -12.66
CA PRO A 150 1.37 28.36 -13.11
C PRO A 150 1.89 27.59 -14.33
N ARG A 151 2.58 28.28 -15.27
CA ARG A 151 3.05 27.66 -16.52
C ARG A 151 3.95 26.44 -16.29
N ASP A 152 4.75 26.46 -15.24
CA ASP A 152 5.60 25.33 -14.83
C ASP A 152 4.77 24.10 -14.43
N LEU A 153 3.65 24.29 -13.74
CA LEU A 153 2.76 23.18 -13.37
C LEU A 153 1.92 22.70 -14.56
N TRP A 154 1.53 23.61 -15.46
CA TRP A 154 0.77 23.27 -16.67
C TRP A 154 1.50 22.28 -17.59
N SER A 155 2.83 22.37 -17.70
CA SER A 155 3.61 21.50 -18.58
C SER A 155 3.47 20.02 -18.22
N VAL A 156 3.23 19.72 -16.95
CA VAL A 156 3.00 18.38 -16.39
C VAL A 156 1.50 18.09 -16.34
N LEU A 157 0.67 19.01 -15.86
CA LEU A 157 -0.78 18.81 -15.72
C LEU A 157 -1.45 18.41 -17.03
N ARG A 158 -1.05 19.02 -18.16
CA ARG A 158 -1.62 18.71 -19.50
C ARG A 158 -1.37 17.26 -19.96
N LEU A 159 -0.42 16.56 -19.33
CA LEU A 159 -0.05 15.18 -19.64
C LEU A 159 -0.70 14.17 -18.68
N VAL A 160 -1.37 14.65 -17.62
CA VAL A 160 -2.07 13.81 -16.65
C VAL A 160 -3.38 13.33 -17.27
N ASP A 161 -3.43 12.05 -17.61
CA ASP A 161 -4.55 11.42 -18.33
C ASP A 161 -5.06 10.13 -17.67
N GLY A 162 -4.49 9.74 -16.52
CA GLY A 162 -4.81 8.47 -15.86
C GLY A 162 -4.24 7.24 -16.57
N ARG A 163 -3.29 7.40 -17.50
CA ARG A 163 -2.65 6.30 -18.24
C ARG A 163 -1.14 6.34 -18.15
N ARG A 164 -0.54 7.53 -18.24
CA ARG A 164 0.92 7.68 -18.19
C ARG A 164 1.46 7.56 -16.78
N THR A 165 2.64 6.99 -16.64
CA THR A 165 3.39 7.01 -15.38
C THR A 165 4.05 8.37 -15.17
N VAL A 166 4.49 8.65 -13.94
CA VAL A 166 5.26 9.86 -13.65
C VAL A 166 6.55 9.93 -14.48
N ALA A 167 7.20 8.79 -14.73
CA ALA A 167 8.40 8.72 -15.57
C ALA A 167 8.10 9.12 -17.02
N GLU A 168 6.99 8.65 -17.59
CA GLU A 168 6.58 8.99 -18.96
C GLU A 168 6.16 10.45 -19.09
N ILE A 169 5.47 10.98 -18.07
CA ILE A 169 5.14 12.40 -18.01
C ILE A 169 6.41 13.25 -17.95
N ALA A 170 7.42 12.82 -17.20
CA ALA A 170 8.70 13.52 -17.13
C ALA A 170 9.40 13.56 -18.50
N ASP A 171 9.48 12.40 -19.16
CA ASP A 171 10.08 12.26 -20.50
C ASP A 171 9.35 13.14 -21.54
N GLU A 172 8.01 13.05 -21.61
CA GLU A 172 7.21 13.83 -22.57
C GLU A 172 7.17 15.33 -22.24
N ALA A 173 7.35 15.72 -20.97
CA ALA A 173 7.51 17.11 -20.57
C ALA A 173 8.94 17.63 -20.77
N GLY A 174 9.91 16.76 -21.09
CA GLY A 174 11.33 17.12 -21.24
C GLY A 174 11.98 17.59 -19.93
N ILE A 175 11.57 17.02 -18.80
CA ILE A 175 12.08 17.35 -17.46
C ILE A 175 12.58 16.11 -16.74
N ASP A 176 13.42 16.31 -15.72
CA ASP A 176 13.85 15.24 -14.83
C ASP A 176 12.67 14.64 -14.04
N VAL A 177 12.71 13.33 -13.78
CA VAL A 177 11.67 12.60 -13.03
C VAL A 177 11.45 13.20 -11.64
N GLY A 178 12.51 13.63 -10.96
CA GLY A 178 12.40 14.29 -9.66
C GLY A 178 11.68 15.63 -9.74
N GLU A 179 11.84 16.37 -10.84
CA GLU A 179 11.08 17.61 -11.10
C GLU A 179 9.60 17.31 -11.41
N ALA A 180 9.31 16.28 -12.21
CA ALA A 180 7.93 15.85 -12.45
C ALA A 180 7.23 15.46 -11.14
N ILE A 181 7.89 14.68 -10.28
CA ILE A 181 7.40 14.32 -8.94
C ILE A 181 7.10 15.56 -8.11
N ARG A 182 7.99 16.55 -8.07
CA ARG A 182 7.78 17.80 -7.32
C ARG A 182 6.56 18.58 -7.84
N ARG A 183 6.40 18.70 -9.15
CA ARG A 183 5.27 19.41 -9.77
C ARG A 183 3.95 18.68 -9.56
N LEU A 184 3.92 17.37 -9.72
CA LEU A 184 2.74 16.53 -9.45
C LEU A 184 2.36 16.60 -7.97
N ARG A 185 3.32 16.64 -7.05
CA ARG A 185 3.05 16.83 -5.62
C ARG A 185 2.34 18.14 -5.35
N ARG A 186 2.82 19.25 -5.94
CA ARG A 186 2.14 20.56 -5.84
C ARG A 186 0.73 20.51 -6.43
N LEU A 187 0.55 19.89 -7.58
CA LEU A 187 -0.77 19.73 -8.20
C LEU A 187 -1.73 18.88 -7.34
N ALA A 188 -1.21 17.83 -6.70
CA ALA A 188 -1.97 16.99 -5.77
C ALA A 188 -2.23 17.67 -4.42
N GLU A 189 -1.37 18.58 -3.99
CA GLU A 189 -1.66 19.48 -2.86
C GLU A 189 -2.82 20.41 -3.23
N GLU A 190 -2.88 20.97 -4.43
CA GLU A 190 -4.00 21.81 -4.87
C GLU A 190 -5.28 21.01 -5.22
N GLY A 191 -5.25 19.67 -5.11
CA GLY A 191 -6.39 18.81 -5.44
C GLY A 191 -6.69 18.69 -6.94
N LEU A 192 -5.78 19.14 -7.80
CA LEU A 192 -5.90 19.11 -9.26
C LEU A 192 -5.50 17.75 -9.85
N VAL A 193 -4.73 16.96 -9.10
CA VAL A 193 -4.24 15.64 -9.49
C VAL A 193 -4.43 14.68 -8.32
N ASP A 194 -5.00 13.51 -8.62
CA ASP A 194 -5.04 12.37 -7.71
C ASP A 194 -3.98 11.35 -8.15
N VAL A 195 -3.28 10.73 -7.18
CA VAL A 195 -2.26 9.71 -7.46
C VAL A 195 -2.63 8.44 -6.69
N PRO A 196 -3.26 7.45 -7.35
CA PRO A 196 -3.60 6.18 -6.72
C PRO A 196 -2.33 5.40 -6.36
N ILE A 197 -2.06 5.26 -5.07
CA ILE A 197 -0.83 4.61 -4.58
C ILE A 197 -0.87 3.10 -4.77
N THR A 198 -2.04 2.48 -4.62
CA THR A 198 -2.16 1.01 -4.66
C THR A 198 -2.20 0.43 -6.06
N GLU A 199 -2.72 1.20 -7.03
CA GLU A 199 -3.00 0.74 -8.39
C GLU A 199 -1.78 0.12 -9.10
N PRO A 200 -0.56 0.68 -9.04
CA PRO A 200 0.63 0.05 -9.65
C PRO A 200 0.90 -1.36 -9.15
N VAL A 201 0.80 -1.59 -7.84
CA VAL A 201 1.04 -2.91 -7.24
C VAL A 201 -0.09 -3.87 -7.56
N GLU A 202 -1.34 -3.39 -7.56
CA GLU A 202 -2.51 -4.20 -7.94
C GLU A 202 -2.40 -4.72 -9.36
N LYS A 203 -1.92 -3.90 -10.30
CA LYS A 203 -1.67 -4.28 -11.69
C LYS A 203 -0.59 -5.35 -11.81
N VAL A 204 0.56 -5.16 -11.17
CA VAL A 204 1.62 -6.17 -11.15
C VAL A 204 1.13 -7.47 -10.55
N ALA A 205 0.48 -7.41 -9.38
CA ALA A 205 -0.01 -8.61 -8.71
C ALA A 205 -1.01 -9.38 -9.57
N ARG A 206 -1.91 -8.68 -10.27
CA ARG A 206 -2.88 -9.29 -11.18
C ARG A 206 -2.20 -10.06 -12.32
N ALA A 207 -1.25 -9.44 -13.03
CA ALA A 207 -0.53 -10.09 -14.13
C ALA A 207 0.14 -11.41 -13.68
N TYR A 208 0.78 -11.40 -12.52
CA TYR A 208 1.38 -12.61 -11.95
C TYR A 208 0.35 -13.65 -11.50
N LEU A 209 -0.77 -13.25 -10.89
CA LEU A 209 -1.83 -14.17 -10.50
C LEU A 209 -2.46 -14.86 -11.73
N GLU A 210 -2.66 -14.13 -12.82
CA GLU A 210 -3.10 -14.68 -14.11
C GLU A 210 -2.11 -15.73 -14.62
N ALA A 211 -0.80 -15.40 -14.61
CA ALA A 211 0.26 -16.33 -14.99
C ALA A 211 0.30 -17.59 -14.11
N PHE A 212 0.20 -17.45 -12.78
CA PHE A 212 0.15 -18.59 -11.85
C PHE A 212 -1.03 -19.49 -12.11
N ASN A 213 -2.21 -18.91 -12.32
CA ASN A 213 -3.43 -19.67 -12.57
C ASN A 213 -3.44 -20.34 -13.95
N SER A 214 -2.85 -19.71 -14.97
CA SER A 214 -2.58 -20.35 -16.26
C SER A 214 -1.67 -21.57 -16.09
N TYR A 215 -0.55 -21.39 -15.37
CA TYR A 215 0.40 -22.49 -15.11
C TYR A 215 -0.26 -23.65 -14.36
N LEU A 216 -1.02 -23.36 -13.31
CA LEU A 216 -1.74 -24.38 -12.53
C LEU A 216 -2.83 -25.10 -13.33
N SER A 217 -3.49 -24.41 -14.28
CA SER A 217 -4.44 -25.05 -15.18
C SER A 217 -3.75 -26.04 -16.11
N LEU A 218 -2.62 -25.66 -16.72
CA LEU A 218 -1.83 -26.56 -17.57
C LEU A 218 -1.34 -27.78 -16.77
N LEU A 219 -0.86 -27.57 -15.55
CA LEU A 219 -0.46 -28.66 -14.67
C LEU A 219 -1.63 -29.59 -14.34
N ARG A 220 -2.81 -29.04 -14.04
CA ARG A 220 -4.02 -29.85 -13.78
C ARG A 220 -4.36 -30.73 -14.98
N GLU A 221 -4.26 -30.21 -16.19
CA GLU A 221 -4.54 -30.99 -17.41
C GLU A 221 -3.55 -32.14 -17.62
N LEU A 222 -2.28 -31.92 -17.25
CA LEU A 222 -1.21 -32.91 -17.44
C LEU A 222 -1.15 -33.98 -16.34
N VAL A 223 -1.28 -33.58 -15.08
CA VAL A 223 -1.06 -34.47 -13.92
C VAL A 223 -2.32 -34.74 -13.10
N GLY A 224 -3.45 -34.15 -13.47
CA GLY A 224 -4.71 -34.27 -12.76
C GLY A 224 -4.81 -33.34 -11.53
N ALA A 225 -6.03 -33.10 -11.09
CA ALA A 225 -6.34 -32.11 -10.05
C ALA A 225 -5.70 -32.42 -8.68
N SER A 226 -5.66 -33.69 -8.28
CA SER A 226 -5.10 -34.09 -6.98
C SER A 226 -3.60 -33.79 -6.87
N ILE A 227 -2.85 -34.13 -7.94
CA ILE A 227 -1.40 -33.90 -7.97
C ILE A 227 -1.09 -32.41 -8.09
N ALA A 228 -1.84 -31.68 -8.94
CA ALA A 228 -1.72 -30.23 -9.05
C ALA A 228 -1.96 -29.52 -7.71
N ALA A 229 -3.02 -29.88 -6.99
CA ALA A 229 -3.31 -29.31 -5.66
C ALA A 229 -2.21 -29.65 -4.63
N SER A 230 -1.69 -30.88 -4.66
CA SER A 230 -0.59 -31.29 -3.77
C SER A 230 0.69 -30.51 -4.03
N GLY A 231 1.05 -30.31 -5.31
CA GLY A 231 2.22 -29.52 -5.69
C GLY A 231 2.06 -28.04 -5.35
N LEU A 232 0.87 -27.47 -5.54
CA LEU A 232 0.56 -26.11 -5.12
C LEU A 232 0.74 -25.91 -3.61
N ARG A 233 0.17 -26.80 -2.78
CA ARG A 233 0.35 -26.78 -1.32
C ARG A 233 1.81 -26.80 -0.92
N LYS A 234 2.60 -27.65 -1.58
CA LYS A 234 4.05 -27.73 -1.34
C LYS A 234 4.76 -26.42 -1.71
N ALA A 235 4.40 -25.80 -2.83
CA ALA A 235 4.98 -24.52 -3.26
C ALA A 235 4.62 -23.38 -2.30
N VAL A 236 3.34 -23.25 -1.93
CA VAL A 236 2.87 -22.24 -0.95
C VAL A 236 3.56 -22.42 0.40
N SER A 237 3.67 -23.66 0.89
CA SER A 237 4.36 -23.96 2.15
C SER A 237 5.87 -23.70 2.10
N LYS A 238 6.53 -23.87 0.95
CA LYS A 238 7.97 -23.60 0.79
C LYS A 238 8.26 -22.11 0.67
N TRP A 239 7.37 -21.36 0.04
CA TRP A 239 7.55 -19.93 -0.22
C TRP A 239 7.38 -19.08 1.04
N ASP A 240 6.43 -19.43 1.91
CA ASP A 240 6.28 -18.92 3.29
C ASP A 240 6.28 -17.38 3.46
N LEU A 241 5.79 -16.64 2.45
CA LEU A 241 5.64 -15.17 2.57
C LEU A 241 4.21 -14.73 2.92
N GLY A 242 3.24 -15.65 2.95
CA GLY A 242 1.87 -15.39 3.41
C GLY A 242 0.99 -14.51 2.49
N TRP A 243 1.51 -14.03 1.37
CA TRP A 243 0.79 -13.15 0.43
C TRP A 243 -0.13 -13.86 -0.56
N LEU A 244 -0.09 -15.19 -0.63
CA LEU A 244 -0.90 -15.98 -1.53
C LEU A 244 -1.72 -17.01 -0.74
N ALA A 245 -2.96 -17.24 -1.18
CA ALA A 245 -3.83 -18.29 -0.69
C ALA A 245 -4.15 -19.28 -1.83
N GLU A 246 -4.48 -20.51 -1.48
CA GLU A 246 -5.21 -21.39 -2.39
C GLU A 246 -6.63 -20.84 -2.59
N SER A 247 -7.03 -20.69 -3.85
CA SER A 247 -8.42 -20.36 -4.23
C SER A 247 -9.23 -21.67 -4.41
N PRO A 248 -10.58 -21.66 -4.47
CA PRO A 248 -11.35 -22.88 -4.71
C PRO A 248 -11.00 -23.57 -6.04
N GLY A 249 -10.23 -24.66 -5.96
CA GLY A 249 -9.64 -25.37 -7.12
C GLY A 249 -8.10 -25.32 -7.07
N PRO A 250 -7.38 -25.83 -8.09
CA PRO A 250 -5.94 -25.60 -8.19
C PRO A 250 -5.72 -24.19 -8.76
N GLY A 251 -5.73 -23.20 -7.87
CA GLY A 251 -5.51 -21.80 -8.20
C GLY A 251 -5.00 -21.02 -7.00
N VAL A 252 -4.47 -19.83 -7.26
CA VAL A 252 -3.97 -18.92 -6.23
C VAL A 252 -4.60 -17.55 -6.34
N GLU A 253 -4.80 -16.93 -5.18
CA GLU A 253 -5.28 -15.56 -5.04
C GLU A 253 -4.35 -14.78 -4.10
N ALA A 254 -4.25 -13.46 -4.31
CA ALA A 254 -3.50 -12.60 -3.41
C ALA A 254 -4.28 -12.37 -2.11
N ARG A 255 -3.58 -12.53 -0.98
CA ARG A 255 -4.06 -12.11 0.34
C ARG A 255 -3.69 -10.66 0.56
N GLU A 256 -4.64 -9.91 1.13
CA GLU A 256 -4.41 -8.55 1.60
C GLU A 256 -3.73 -7.65 0.55
N LEU A 257 -4.19 -7.69 -0.71
CA LEU A 257 -3.56 -6.96 -1.82
C LEU A 257 -3.34 -5.48 -1.53
N ASN A 258 -4.31 -4.86 -0.83
CA ASN A 258 -4.18 -3.48 -0.37
C ASN A 258 -2.94 -3.32 0.52
N ARG A 259 -2.78 -4.16 1.55
CA ARG A 259 -1.62 -4.16 2.46
C ARG A 259 -0.31 -4.36 1.71
N LEU A 260 -0.27 -5.28 0.74
CA LEU A 260 0.90 -5.50 -0.10
C LEU A 260 1.33 -4.19 -0.78
N ALA A 261 0.37 -3.43 -1.30
CA ALA A 261 0.60 -2.16 -1.97
C ALA A 261 1.04 -1.02 -1.05
N TRP A 262 0.81 -1.11 0.27
CA TRP A 262 1.36 -0.15 1.24
C TRP A 262 2.77 -0.49 1.69
N LEU A 263 3.23 -1.72 1.48
CA LEU A 263 4.51 -2.22 2.00
C LEU A 263 5.55 -2.45 0.91
N HIS A 264 5.15 -2.62 -0.34
CA HIS A 264 6.05 -3.00 -1.42
C HIS A 264 5.84 -2.14 -2.66
N THR A 265 6.94 -1.87 -3.35
CA THR A 265 6.92 -1.27 -4.69
C THR A 265 6.53 -2.33 -5.74
N PRO A 266 6.06 -1.92 -6.93
CA PRO A 266 5.77 -2.83 -8.03
C PRO A 266 6.94 -3.80 -8.36
N GLY A 267 8.18 -3.30 -8.34
CA GLY A 267 9.36 -4.12 -8.59
C GLY A 267 9.63 -5.18 -7.51
N GLU A 268 9.48 -4.83 -6.23
CA GLU A 268 9.63 -5.82 -5.15
C GLU A 268 8.53 -6.88 -5.17
N VAL A 269 7.30 -6.50 -5.51
CA VAL A 269 6.20 -7.46 -5.71
C VAL A 269 6.50 -8.39 -6.88
N SER A 270 7.01 -7.86 -7.99
CA SER A 270 7.45 -8.67 -9.12
C SER A 270 8.54 -9.68 -8.73
N ASP A 271 9.60 -9.23 -8.04
CA ASP A 271 10.69 -10.10 -7.63
C ASP A 271 10.19 -11.19 -6.66
N MET A 272 9.32 -10.80 -5.73
CA MET A 272 8.66 -11.71 -4.80
C MET A 272 7.81 -12.76 -5.54
N PHE A 273 6.96 -12.34 -6.47
CA PHE A 273 6.08 -13.24 -7.22
C PHE A 273 6.85 -14.11 -8.23
N ARG A 274 7.96 -13.62 -8.81
CA ARG A 274 8.87 -14.45 -9.61
C ARG A 274 9.46 -15.59 -8.78
N SER A 275 9.83 -15.34 -7.53
CA SER A 275 10.31 -16.41 -6.63
C SER A 275 9.23 -17.45 -6.29
N PHE A 276 7.95 -17.08 -6.31
CA PHE A 276 6.86 -18.05 -6.19
C PHE A 276 6.73 -18.94 -7.43
N LEU A 277 6.91 -18.37 -8.63
CA LEU A 277 6.92 -19.16 -9.86
C LEU A 277 8.06 -20.20 -9.86
N GLU A 278 9.22 -19.84 -9.30
CA GLU A 278 10.33 -20.76 -9.04
C GLU A 278 9.94 -21.86 -8.05
N ALA A 279 9.26 -21.52 -6.95
CA ALA A 279 8.76 -22.50 -5.99
C ALA A 279 7.76 -23.49 -6.62
N LEU A 280 6.89 -23.01 -7.52
CA LEU A 280 6.00 -23.87 -8.30
C LEU A 280 6.81 -24.78 -9.24
N HIS A 281 7.76 -24.23 -10.00
CA HIS A 281 8.64 -25.05 -10.85
C HIS A 281 9.33 -26.16 -10.05
N ASP A 282 9.94 -25.84 -8.92
CA ASP A 282 10.61 -26.81 -8.04
C ASP A 282 9.67 -27.89 -7.49
N ALA A 283 8.40 -27.54 -7.22
CA ALA A 283 7.42 -28.49 -6.72
C ALA A 283 7.07 -29.55 -7.76
N PHE A 284 7.01 -29.19 -9.05
CA PHE A 284 6.59 -30.08 -10.14
C PHE A 284 7.76 -30.69 -10.93
N ARG A 285 8.97 -30.12 -10.85
CA ARG A 285 10.18 -30.64 -11.52
C ARG A 285 10.47 -32.13 -11.24
N PRO A 286 10.32 -32.67 -10.00
CA PRO A 286 10.55 -34.09 -9.75
C PRO A 286 9.61 -35.03 -10.53
N LEU A 287 8.43 -34.55 -10.91
CA LEU A 287 7.42 -35.33 -11.64
C LEU A 287 7.53 -35.14 -13.15
N LEU A 288 7.75 -33.89 -13.59
CA LEU A 288 7.68 -33.51 -15.00
C LEU A 288 9.06 -33.39 -15.68
N GLY A 289 10.15 -33.38 -14.92
CA GLY A 289 11.50 -33.22 -15.46
C GLY A 289 11.64 -31.94 -16.28
N ALA A 290 12.10 -32.06 -17.52
CA ALA A 290 12.29 -30.94 -18.44
C ALA A 290 10.98 -30.19 -18.78
N LEU A 291 9.85 -30.90 -18.82
CA LEU A 291 8.55 -30.31 -19.16
C LEU A 291 8.12 -29.22 -18.15
N ALA A 292 8.54 -29.31 -16.87
CA ALA A 292 8.30 -28.24 -15.90
C ALA A 292 9.02 -26.92 -16.27
N GLY A 293 10.16 -27.01 -16.98
CA GLY A 293 10.88 -25.85 -17.51
C GLY A 293 10.15 -25.26 -18.70
N ASP A 294 9.74 -26.12 -19.64
CA ASP A 294 9.03 -25.70 -20.86
C ASP A 294 7.68 -25.02 -20.53
N LEU A 295 6.93 -25.57 -19.57
CA LEU A 295 5.67 -24.96 -19.12
C LEU A 295 5.88 -23.61 -18.46
N ARG A 296 6.91 -23.48 -17.62
CA ARG A 296 7.26 -22.20 -17.00
C ARG A 296 7.64 -21.17 -18.06
N ALA A 297 8.53 -21.53 -18.98
CA ALA A 297 8.98 -20.63 -20.04
C ALA A 297 7.82 -20.17 -20.93
N ARG A 298 6.88 -21.07 -21.22
CA ARG A 298 5.66 -20.74 -21.94
C ARG A 298 4.80 -19.71 -21.18
N VAL A 299 4.57 -19.92 -19.90
CA VAL A 299 3.78 -19.00 -19.06
C VAL A 299 4.46 -17.63 -18.92
N GLU A 300 5.78 -17.61 -18.77
CA GLU A 300 6.56 -16.36 -18.74
C GLU A 300 6.47 -15.62 -20.08
N ALA A 301 6.50 -16.33 -21.21
CA ALA A 301 6.33 -15.74 -22.54
C ALA A 301 4.91 -15.20 -22.77
N GLU A 302 3.87 -15.95 -22.39
CA GLU A 302 2.47 -15.50 -22.45
C GLU A 302 2.27 -14.23 -21.59
N MET A 303 2.83 -14.21 -20.38
CA MET A 303 2.80 -13.04 -19.50
C MET A 303 3.55 -11.83 -20.08
N GLU A 304 4.70 -12.05 -20.73
CA GLU A 304 5.44 -10.98 -21.40
C GLU A 304 4.67 -10.41 -22.60
N GLU A 305 3.99 -11.27 -23.37
CA GLU A 305 3.16 -10.86 -24.50
C GLU A 305 1.95 -10.02 -24.04
N GLU A 306 1.24 -10.47 -23.00
CA GLU A 306 0.02 -9.81 -22.53
C GLU A 306 0.29 -8.57 -21.67
N HIS A 307 1.28 -8.65 -20.77
CA HIS A 307 1.49 -7.65 -19.70
C HIS A 307 2.87 -7.00 -19.72
N GLY A 308 3.81 -7.46 -20.56
CA GLY A 308 5.22 -7.05 -20.49
C GLY A 308 5.45 -5.56 -20.66
N GLU A 309 4.67 -4.87 -21.51
CA GLU A 309 4.74 -3.41 -21.64
C GLU A 309 4.29 -2.70 -20.35
N GLU A 310 3.14 -3.05 -19.80
CA GLU A 310 2.64 -2.45 -18.57
C GLU A 310 3.61 -2.69 -17.40
N LEU A 311 4.12 -3.92 -17.25
CA LEU A 311 5.06 -4.24 -16.19
C LEU A 311 6.39 -3.50 -16.33
N ARG A 312 6.92 -3.33 -17.56
CA ARG A 312 8.12 -2.50 -17.81
C ARG A 312 7.90 -1.05 -17.39
N ARG A 313 6.75 -0.47 -17.77
CA ARG A 313 6.38 0.91 -17.41
C ARG A 313 6.28 1.11 -15.89
N LEU A 314 5.84 0.09 -15.16
CA LEU A 314 5.75 0.07 -13.71
C LEU A 314 7.07 -0.27 -13.00
N GLY A 315 8.17 -0.53 -13.73
CA GLY A 315 9.45 -0.94 -13.16
C GLY A 315 9.43 -2.36 -12.56
N ALA A 316 8.52 -3.20 -13.03
CA ALA A 316 8.24 -4.55 -12.57
C ALA A 316 8.64 -5.64 -13.58
N TRP A 317 9.31 -5.28 -14.68
CA TRP A 317 9.81 -6.24 -15.67
C TRP A 317 11.02 -5.67 -16.41
N GLY A 318 12.00 -6.54 -16.68
CA GLY A 318 13.26 -6.15 -17.33
C GLY A 318 14.24 -5.44 -16.39
N ARG A 319 15.32 -6.14 -16.03
CA ARG A 319 16.62 -5.55 -15.67
C ARG A 319 17.67 -6.14 -16.59
#